data_AF-A0A6G3LNC0-F1
#
_entry.id   AF-A0A6G3LNC0-F1
#
_cell.length_a   1.000
_cell.length_b   1.000
_cell.length_c   1.000
_cell.angle_alpha   90.00
_cell.angle_beta   90.00
_cell.angle_gamma   90.00
#
_symmetry.space_group_name_H-M   'P 1'
#
loop_
_entity.id
_entity.type
_entity.pdbx_description
1 polymer ?
#
loop_
_entity_poly.entity_id
_entity_poly.type
_entity_poly.pdbx_seq_one_letter_code
_entity_poly.pdbx_strand_id
1 'polypeptide(L)'
;MILLESDLKRISQYTGLDPEDFSVKKGRFRVLKNVDGRCFFYDQKNGTCRIYAARPIGCSLYPLVLSEDGHVEVDDYCPLSRLIPSYEKRKAKLLGGEILRELFSRG
;
A
#
# COMPACT_ATOMS: atom_id res chain seq x y z
N MET A 1 0.61 4.32 -3.46
CA MET A 1 0.57 2.99 -2.81
C MET A 1 1.10 1.97 -3.79
N ILE A 2 2.21 1.29 -3.46
CA ILE A 2 2.78 0.22 -4.28
C ILE A 2 1.84 -0.98 -4.27
N LEU A 3 1.71 -1.63 -5.42
CA LEU A 3 0.89 -2.82 -5.63
C LEU A 3 1.79 -4.00 -5.98
N LEU A 4 1.51 -5.13 -5.34
CA LEU A 4 2.11 -6.42 -5.64
C LEU A 4 1.27 -7.16 -6.67
N GLU A 5 1.83 -8.16 -7.31
CA GLU A 5 1.07 -9.02 -8.24
C GLU A 5 -0.14 -9.68 -7.56
N SER A 6 0.00 -10.08 -6.29
CA SER A 6 -1.10 -10.61 -5.49
C SER A 6 -2.18 -9.55 -5.19
N ASP A 7 -1.81 -8.28 -5.06
CA ASP A 7 -2.78 -7.18 -4.92
C ASP A 7 -3.55 -6.96 -6.21
N LEU A 8 -2.86 -6.91 -7.36
CA LEU A 8 -3.50 -6.74 -8.68
C LEU A 8 -4.52 -7.85 -8.91
N LYS A 9 -4.12 -9.12 -8.73
CA LYS A 9 -5.00 -10.26 -8.89
C LYS A 9 -6.21 -10.20 -7.96
N ARG A 10 -6.00 -9.92 -6.67
CA ARG A 10 -7.08 -9.82 -5.68
C ARG A 10 -8.06 -8.70 -6.01
N ILE A 11 -7.57 -7.52 -6.39
CA ILE A 11 -8.41 -6.37 -6.72
C ILE A 11 -9.21 -6.65 -8.00
N SER A 12 -8.58 -7.19 -9.05
CA SER A 12 -9.28 -7.56 -10.28
C SER A 12 -10.34 -8.63 -10.04
N GLN A 13 -10.05 -9.66 -9.24
CA GLN A 13 -11.05 -10.67 -8.87
C GLN A 13 -12.22 -10.09 -8.08
N TYR A 14 -11.96 -9.12 -7.20
CA TYR A 14 -13.01 -8.49 -6.39
C TYR A 14 -13.89 -7.51 -7.17
N THR A 15 -13.29 -6.77 -8.12
CA THR A 15 -13.94 -5.65 -8.82
C THR A 15 -14.39 -5.97 -10.24
N GLY A 16 -13.80 -7.00 -10.87
CA GLY A 16 -13.94 -7.27 -12.30
C GLY A 16 -13.15 -6.32 -13.22
N LEU A 17 -12.36 -5.40 -12.66
CA LEU A 17 -11.59 -4.41 -13.43
C LEU A 17 -10.26 -4.97 -13.92
N ASP A 18 -9.81 -4.46 -15.06
CA ASP A 18 -8.45 -4.73 -15.53
C ASP A 18 -7.44 -3.97 -14.64
N PRO A 19 -6.29 -4.57 -14.29
CA PRO A 19 -5.23 -3.89 -13.56
C PRO A 19 -4.85 -2.52 -14.14
N GLU A 20 -5.01 -2.33 -15.45
CA GLU A 20 -4.62 -1.13 -16.19
C GLU A 20 -5.57 0.05 -15.89
N ASP A 21 -6.80 -0.24 -15.44
CA ASP A 21 -7.80 0.77 -15.11
C ASP A 21 -7.45 1.50 -13.81
N PHE A 22 -6.97 0.74 -12.82
CA PHE A 22 -6.80 1.20 -11.44
C PHE A 22 -5.34 1.34 -10.99
N SER A 23 -4.38 0.93 -11.81
CA SER A 23 -2.94 1.05 -11.51
C SER A 23 -2.17 1.80 -12.59
N VAL A 24 -1.02 2.34 -12.23
CA VAL A 24 -0.06 2.94 -13.17
C VAL A 24 1.34 2.43 -12.87
N LYS A 25 2.18 2.33 -13.89
CA LYS A 25 3.60 2.01 -13.70
C LYS A 25 4.37 3.28 -13.28
N LYS A 26 5.12 3.19 -12.19
CA LYS A 26 6.09 4.20 -11.73
C LYS A 26 7.45 3.54 -11.56
N GLY A 27 8.36 3.81 -12.48
CA GLY A 27 9.66 3.14 -12.55
C GLY A 27 9.49 1.62 -12.65
N ARG A 28 10.02 0.89 -11.66
CA ARG A 28 9.93 -0.58 -11.58
C ARG A 28 8.66 -1.10 -10.89
N PHE A 29 7.85 -0.21 -10.30
CA PHE A 29 6.69 -0.60 -9.51
C PHE A 29 5.37 -0.32 -10.24
N ARG A 30 4.34 -1.13 -9.97
CA ARG A 30 2.95 -0.73 -10.20
C ARG A 30 2.44 -0.07 -8.92
N VAL A 31 1.70 1.02 -9.07
CA VAL A 31 1.10 1.76 -7.95
C VAL A 31 -0.38 2.01 -8.21
N LEU A 32 -1.19 2.14 -7.16
CA LEU A 32 -2.57 2.60 -7.29
C LEU A 32 -2.61 3.96 -7.99
N LYS A 33 -3.48 4.08 -8.98
CA LYS A 33 -3.75 5.30 -9.70
C LYS A 33 -4.45 6.31 -8.79
N ASN A 34 -4.08 7.58 -8.93
CA ASN A 34 -4.86 8.68 -8.39
C ASN A 34 -5.61 9.39 -9.51
N VAL A 35 -6.86 9.80 -9.24
CA VAL A 35 -7.72 10.63 -10.09
C VAL A 35 -8.12 11.84 -9.26
N ASP A 36 -7.92 13.04 -9.79
CA ASP A 36 -8.18 14.32 -9.10
C ASP A 36 -7.54 14.40 -7.70
N GLY A 37 -6.28 13.94 -7.60
CA GLY A 37 -5.49 13.97 -6.37
C GLY A 37 -5.88 12.90 -5.33
N ARG A 38 -6.83 12.01 -5.62
CA ARG A 38 -7.31 10.96 -4.70
C ARG A 38 -7.18 9.57 -5.30
N CYS A 39 -7.12 8.55 -4.46
CA CYS A 39 -7.07 7.15 -4.92
C CYS A 39 -8.25 6.82 -5.85
N PHE A 40 -8.00 6.06 -6.92
CA PHE A 40 -9.03 5.60 -7.86
C PHE A 40 -10.24 4.94 -7.17
N PHE A 41 -10.02 4.25 -6.05
CA PHE A 41 -11.08 3.59 -5.28
C PHE A 41 -11.69 4.44 -4.17
N TYR A 42 -11.29 5.70 -4.02
CA TYR A 42 -11.85 6.59 -3.02
C TYR A 42 -13.29 6.99 -3.37
N ASP A 43 -14.22 6.71 -2.46
CA ASP A 43 -15.59 7.20 -2.52
C ASP A 43 -15.62 8.62 -1.95
N GLN A 44 -15.73 9.62 -2.84
CA GLN A 44 -15.78 11.02 -2.45
C GLN A 44 -17.04 11.39 -1.66
N LYS A 45 -18.15 10.67 -1.86
CA LYS A 45 -19.43 10.97 -1.20
C LYS A 45 -19.39 10.52 0.26
N ASN A 46 -18.86 9.33 0.51
CA ASN A 46 -18.84 8.73 1.85
C ASN A 46 -17.49 8.89 2.58
N GLY A 47 -16.45 9.32 1.86
CA GLY A 47 -15.09 9.43 2.40
C GLY A 47 -14.42 8.08 2.66
N THR A 48 -14.86 7.01 2.00
CA THR A 48 -14.44 5.63 2.28
C THR A 48 -13.71 5.00 1.09
N CYS A 49 -13.13 3.82 1.30
CA CYS A 49 -12.54 3.03 0.21
C CYS A 49 -13.58 2.04 -0.34
N ARG A 50 -13.86 2.09 -1.65
CA ARG A 50 -14.82 1.20 -2.31
C ARG A 50 -14.40 -0.27 -2.31
N ILE A 51 -13.11 -0.54 -2.16
CA ILE A 51 -12.55 -1.90 -2.14
C ILE A 51 -11.98 -2.28 -0.78
N TYR A 52 -12.50 -1.72 0.33
CA TYR A 52 -11.89 -1.88 1.65
C TYR A 52 -11.63 -3.36 2.03
N ALA A 53 -12.50 -4.28 1.62
CA ALA A 53 -12.34 -5.73 1.85
C ALA A 53 -11.21 -6.38 1.02
N ALA A 54 -10.89 -5.82 -0.15
CA ALA A 54 -9.85 -6.30 -1.06
C ALA A 54 -8.64 -5.34 -1.14
N ARG A 55 -8.54 -4.41 -0.19
CA ARG A 55 -7.52 -3.37 -0.19
C ARG A 55 -6.11 -3.98 -0.25
N PRO A 56 -5.15 -3.30 -0.91
CA PRO A 56 -3.81 -3.85 -1.06
C PRO A 56 -3.10 -4.00 0.29
N ILE A 57 -2.08 -4.85 0.33
CA ILE A 57 -1.30 -5.12 1.56
C ILE A 57 -0.78 -3.81 2.16
N GLY A 58 -0.21 -2.93 1.34
CA GLY A 58 0.30 -1.65 1.83
C GLY A 58 -0.77 -0.74 2.46
N CYS A 59 -2.03 -0.79 2.00
CA CYS A 59 -3.13 -0.07 2.66
C CYS A 59 -3.54 -0.72 3.99
N SER A 60 -3.38 -2.04 4.13
CA SER A 60 -3.69 -2.74 5.39
C SER A 60 -2.63 -2.55 6.47
N LEU A 61 -1.39 -2.29 6.06
CA LEU A 61 -0.27 -2.08 6.97
C LEU A 61 -0.15 -0.61 7.46
N TYR A 62 -0.90 0.30 6.85
CA TYR A 62 -0.83 1.72 7.19
C TYR A 62 -1.06 1.94 8.71
N PRO A 63 -0.19 2.71 9.41
CA PRO A 63 0.73 3.71 8.88
C PRO A 63 2.13 3.22 8.46
N LEU A 64 2.38 1.91 8.38
CA LEU A 64 3.63 1.38 7.83
C LEU A 64 3.61 1.52 6.30
N VAL A 65 4.55 2.29 5.75
CA VAL A 65 4.68 2.60 4.33
C VAL A 65 5.95 1.96 3.78
N LEU A 66 5.83 1.38 2.59
CA LEU A 66 6.94 0.85 1.82
C LEU A 66 7.55 1.96 0.96
N SER A 67 8.85 2.21 1.10
CA SER A 67 9.57 3.08 0.19
C SER A 67 9.93 2.35 -1.10
N GLU A 68 10.21 3.12 -2.16
CA GLU A 68 10.65 2.57 -3.45
C GLU A 68 12.00 1.84 -3.36
N ASP A 69 12.79 2.14 -2.33
CA ASP A 69 14.08 1.49 -2.03
C ASP A 69 13.92 0.23 -1.18
N GLY A 70 12.69 -0.12 -0.81
CA GLY A 70 12.37 -1.33 -0.03
C GLY A 70 12.47 -1.12 1.49
N HIS A 71 12.60 0.11 1.97
CA HIS A 71 12.54 0.38 3.41
C HIS A 71 11.08 0.42 3.89
N VAL A 72 10.87 0.07 5.15
CA VAL A 72 9.59 0.27 5.83
C VAL A 72 9.72 1.52 6.68
N GLU A 73 8.88 2.49 6.40
CA GLU A 73 8.78 3.73 7.15
C GLU A 73 7.45 3.81 7.87
N VAL A 74 7.38 4.63 8.91
CA VAL A 74 6.11 4.96 9.55
C VAL A 74 5.71 6.33 9.05
N ASP A 75 4.50 6.46 8.50
CA ASP A 75 3.94 7.75 8.14
C ASP A 75 3.60 8.56 9.40
N ASP A 76 4.48 9.49 9.75
CA ASP A 76 4.33 10.34 10.93
C ASP A 76 3.17 11.35 10.80
N TYR A 77 2.63 11.58 9.61
CA TYR A 77 1.42 12.39 9.41
C TYR A 77 0.13 11.63 9.77
N CYS A 78 0.18 10.30 9.88
CA CYS A 78 -0.96 9.51 10.31
C CYS A 78 -1.15 9.62 11.83
N PRO A 79 -2.36 9.94 12.33
CA PRO A 79 -2.65 9.91 13.77
C PRO A 79 -2.39 8.54 14.43
N LEU A 80 -2.59 7.44 13.68
CA LEU A 80 -2.34 6.07 14.17
C LEU A 80 -0.85 5.81 14.40
N SER A 81 0.06 6.61 13.82
CA SER A 81 1.51 6.48 14.06
C SER A 81 1.86 6.68 15.54
N ARG A 82 1.01 7.37 16.32
CA ARG A 82 1.17 7.57 17.76
C ARG A 82 0.97 6.29 18.56
N LEU A 83 0.29 5.30 18.00
CA LEU A 83 0.09 3.99 18.61
C LEU A 83 1.33 3.10 18.48
N ILE A 84 2.28 3.47 17.61
CA ILE A 84 3.53 2.73 17.40
C ILE A 84 4.61 3.36 18.30
N PRO A 85 5.14 2.62 19.30
CA PRO A 85 6.20 3.13 20.16
C PRO A 85 7.46 3.54 19.37
N SER A 86 8.16 4.58 19.84
CA SER A 86 9.32 5.15 19.13
C SER A 86 10.45 4.15 18.88
N TYR A 87 10.60 3.11 19.70
CA TYR A 87 11.59 2.05 19.49
C TYR A 87 11.19 1.12 18.32
N GLU A 88 9.90 0.79 18.19
CA GLU A 88 9.37 0.02 17.05
C GLU A 88 9.41 0.84 15.77
N LYS A 89 9.18 2.17 15.82
CA LYS A 89 9.39 3.04 14.65
C LYS A 89 10.83 2.96 14.14
N ARG A 90 11.81 3.01 15.05
CA ARG A 90 13.24 2.87 14.70
C ARG A 90 13.55 1.48 14.15
N LYS A 91 13.02 0.43 14.77
CA LYS A 91 13.20 -0.95 14.34
C LYS A 91 12.59 -1.22 12.96
N ALA A 92 11.39 -0.71 12.67
CA ALA A 92 10.73 -0.82 11.37
C ALA A 92 11.59 -0.20 10.25
N LYS A 93 12.17 0.98 10.50
CA LYS A 93 13.11 1.64 9.57
C LYS A 93 14.35 0.79 9.27
N LEU A 94 14.85 0.05 10.26
CA LEU A 94 16.02 -0.81 10.13
C LEU A 94 15.71 -2.17 9.48
N LEU A 95 14.57 -2.79 9.80
CA LEU A 95 14.22 -4.15 9.37
C LEU A 95 13.43 -4.22 8.05
N GLY A 96 12.96 -3.07 7.55
CA GLY A 96 12.00 -3.03 6.46
C GLY A 96 12.44 -3.74 5.18
N GLY A 97 13.73 -3.63 4.82
CA GLY A 97 14.26 -4.22 3.58
C GLY A 97 14.28 -5.75 3.56
N GLU A 98 14.65 -6.37 4.67
CA GLU A 98 14.87 -7.82 4.73
C GLU A 98 13.55 -8.59 4.83
N ILE A 99 12.65 -8.13 5.70
CA ILE A 99 11.34 -8.76 5.91
C ILE A 99 10.49 -8.70 4.63
N LEU A 100 10.54 -7.58 3.92
CA LEU A 100 9.80 -7.41 2.68
C LEU A 100 10.40 -8.20 1.52
N ARG A 101 11.74 -8.28 1.41
CA ARG A 101 12.37 -9.18 0.44
C ARG A 101 11.91 -10.60 0.67
N GLU A 102 11.85 -11.07 1.91
CA GLU A 102 11.36 -12.43 2.18
C GLU A 102 9.88 -12.61 1.85
N LEU A 103 9.03 -11.62 2.15
CA LEU A 103 7.60 -11.67 1.82
C LEU A 103 7.33 -11.61 0.30
N PHE A 104 8.19 -10.97 -0.49
CA PHE A 104 8.04 -10.85 -1.95
C PHE A 104 8.86 -11.84 -2.77
N SER A 105 9.79 -12.58 -2.15
CA SER A 105 10.55 -13.67 -2.81
C SER A 105 9.81 -15.02 -2.75
N ARG A 106 8.68 -15.10 -2.03
CA ARG A 106 7.86 -16.31 -1.89
C ARG A 106 6.57 -16.28 -2.72
N GLY A 107 6.47 -15.36 -3.68
CA GLY A 107 5.33 -15.17 -4.58
C GLY A 107 5.63 -15.66 -5.99
#